data_AF-A0A2G9R6E3-F1
#
_entry.id   AF-A0A2G9R6E3-F1
#
_cell.length_a   1.000
_cell.length_b   1.000
_cell.length_c   1.000
_cell.angle_alpha   90.00
_cell.angle_beta   90.00
_cell.angle_gamma   90.00
#
_symmetry.space_group_name_H-M   'P 1'
#
loop_
_entity.id
_entity.type
_entity.pdbx_description
1 polymer ?
#
loop_
_entity_poly.entity_id
_entity_poly.type
_entity_poly.pdbx_seq_one_letter_code
_entity_poly.pdbx_strand_id
1 'polypeptide(L)'
;MGGAGRDNEVKMDILKDNDFMAIFIDMFRELPCLWEVNHLEYKNQTKRKAALDQLLKFVKTVIPTADITYLKILIGSLRSTYLRERKKVQDCQRSGAAHDIYVPRLWYYDRLHFLAGQTEPRSSLSSLPSMLPSPPAEASDAQPWPSRQQHVEEPSLSQV
;
A
#
# COMPACT_ATOMS: atom_id res chain seq x y z
N MET A 1 -9.56 -16.08 37.82
CA MET A 1 -8.69 -14.98 37.37
C MET A 1 -7.33 -15.59 37.00
N GLY A 2 -7.01 -15.78 35.71
CA GLY A 2 -5.77 -16.47 35.33
C GLY A 2 -5.73 -16.93 33.87
N GLY A 3 -5.65 -15.98 32.94
CA GLY A 3 -5.59 -16.26 31.50
C GLY A 3 -4.51 -15.47 30.77
N ALA A 4 -4.42 -14.16 31.05
CA ALA A 4 -3.64 -13.23 30.24
C ALA A 4 -2.10 -13.41 30.24
N GLY A 5 -1.54 -14.15 31.20
CA GLY A 5 -0.08 -14.37 31.28
C GLY A 5 0.42 -15.38 30.24
N ARG A 6 -0.33 -16.46 30.02
CA ARG A 6 0.07 -17.55 29.12
C ARG A 6 -0.03 -17.15 27.65
N ASP A 7 -1.01 -16.33 27.32
CA ASP A 7 -1.25 -15.92 25.93
C ASP A 7 -0.14 -15.01 25.37
N ASN A 8 0.49 -14.19 26.22
CA ASN A 8 1.60 -13.32 25.81
C ASN A 8 2.95 -14.06 25.67
N GLU A 9 3.17 -15.10 26.48
CA GLU A 9 4.38 -15.93 26.40
C GLU A 9 4.39 -16.78 25.13
N VAL A 10 3.25 -17.42 24.81
CA VAL A 10 3.07 -18.21 23.59
C VAL A 10 3.20 -17.35 22.32
N LYS A 11 2.75 -16.08 22.37
CA LYS A 11 2.90 -15.13 21.26
C LYS A 11 4.35 -14.75 20.95
N MET A 12 5.22 -14.73 21.98
CA MET A 12 6.64 -14.43 21.82
C MET A 12 7.46 -15.66 21.40
N ASP A 13 6.92 -16.86 21.59
CA ASP A 13 7.60 -18.12 21.24
C ASP A 13 7.40 -18.49 19.76
N ILE A 14 6.20 -18.29 19.23
CA ILE A 14 5.91 -18.60 17.81
C ILE A 14 6.73 -17.77 16.83
N LEU A 15 7.00 -16.49 17.14
CA LEU A 15 7.82 -15.65 16.29
C LEU A 15 9.30 -16.11 16.23
N LYS A 16 9.71 -17.01 17.15
CA LYS A 16 11.05 -17.61 17.20
C LYS A 16 11.11 -18.99 16.53
N ASP A 17 9.96 -19.64 16.31
CA ASP A 17 9.88 -20.89 15.55
C ASP A 17 10.05 -20.58 14.06
N ASN A 18 11.25 -20.85 13.54
CA ASN A 18 11.61 -20.53 12.17
C ASN A 18 10.79 -21.33 11.14
N ASP A 19 10.48 -22.59 11.43
CA ASP A 19 9.77 -23.45 10.48
C ASP A 19 8.31 -23.04 10.40
N PHE A 20 7.67 -22.84 11.56
CA PHE A 20 6.30 -22.33 11.62
C PHE A 20 6.19 -20.98 10.92
N MET A 21 7.08 -20.05 11.22
CA MET A 21 7.04 -18.70 10.65
C MET A 21 7.32 -18.70 9.15
N ALA A 22 8.22 -19.57 8.66
CA ALA A 22 8.47 -19.70 7.23
C ALA A 22 7.20 -20.16 6.50
N ILE A 23 6.54 -21.22 7.00
CA ILE A 23 5.29 -21.74 6.43
C ILE A 23 4.18 -20.70 6.53
N PHE A 24 4.03 -20.02 7.68
CA PHE A 24 3.05 -18.97 7.87
C PHE A 24 3.20 -17.85 6.84
N ILE A 25 4.44 -17.37 6.64
CA ILE A 25 4.74 -16.28 5.71
C ILE A 25 4.47 -16.73 4.26
N ASP A 26 4.85 -17.96 3.90
CA ASP A 26 4.60 -18.49 2.57
C ASP A 26 3.09 -18.62 2.30
N MET A 27 2.31 -19.16 3.25
CA MET A 27 0.85 -19.19 3.15
C MET A 27 0.25 -17.78 3.03
N PHE A 28 0.77 -16.82 3.79
CA PHE A 28 0.29 -15.44 3.74
C PHE A 28 0.61 -14.77 2.39
N ARG A 29 1.79 -15.05 1.82
CA ARG A 29 2.20 -14.58 0.49
C ARG A 29 1.24 -15.04 -0.61
N GLU A 30 0.82 -16.31 -0.56
CA GLU A 30 -0.13 -16.90 -1.52
C GLU A 30 -1.58 -16.37 -1.41
N LEU A 31 -1.84 -15.44 -0.47
CA LEU A 31 -3.16 -14.85 -0.24
C LEU A 31 -3.17 -13.34 -0.54
N PRO A 32 -3.04 -12.92 -1.82
CA PRO A 32 -2.95 -11.51 -2.22
C PRO A 32 -4.16 -10.68 -1.80
N CYS A 33 -5.35 -11.28 -1.68
CA CYS A 33 -6.54 -10.60 -1.15
C CYS A 33 -6.36 -10.03 0.28
N LEU A 34 -5.34 -10.49 1.03
CA LEU A 34 -5.04 -9.99 2.37
C LEU A 34 -4.06 -8.81 2.39
N TRP A 35 -3.15 -8.72 1.42
CA TRP A 35 -2.02 -7.77 1.47
C TRP A 35 -1.87 -6.88 0.23
N GLU A 36 -2.48 -7.27 -0.88
CA GLU A 36 -2.37 -6.60 -2.17
C GLU A 36 -3.53 -5.62 -2.43
N VAL A 37 -3.36 -4.33 -2.18
CA VAL A 37 -4.43 -3.31 -2.28
C VAL A 37 -5.05 -3.20 -3.68
N ASN A 38 -4.26 -3.44 -4.72
CA ASN A 38 -4.72 -3.39 -6.11
C ASN A 38 -5.34 -4.71 -6.60
N HIS A 39 -5.26 -5.79 -5.81
CA HIS A 39 -5.85 -7.06 -6.18
C HIS A 39 -7.38 -6.96 -6.22
N LEU A 40 -7.99 -7.52 -7.26
CA LEU A 40 -9.44 -7.45 -7.49
C LEU A 40 -10.24 -7.92 -6.26
N GLU A 41 -9.73 -8.95 -5.59
CA GLU A 41 -10.38 -9.57 -4.44
C GLU A 41 -10.08 -8.87 -3.11
N TYR A 42 -9.18 -7.88 -3.10
CA TYR A 42 -8.85 -7.14 -1.88
C TYR A 42 -10.07 -6.44 -1.26
N LYS A 43 -11.03 -6.03 -2.09
CA LYS A 43 -12.30 -5.43 -1.64
C LYS A 43 -13.38 -6.47 -1.34
N ASN A 44 -13.17 -7.72 -1.69
CA ASN A 44 -14.14 -8.79 -1.48
C ASN A 44 -14.04 -9.33 -0.05
N GLN A 45 -14.92 -8.86 0.83
CA GLN A 45 -14.92 -9.24 2.24
C GLN A 45 -15.05 -10.75 2.46
N THR A 46 -15.83 -11.46 1.64
CA THR A 46 -16.01 -12.91 1.74
C THR A 46 -14.70 -13.64 1.46
N LYS A 47 -14.01 -13.28 0.37
CA LYS A 47 -12.71 -13.88 0.02
C LYS A 47 -11.64 -13.57 1.06
N ARG A 48 -11.60 -12.33 1.56
CA ARG A 48 -10.70 -11.95 2.67
C ARG A 48 -10.97 -12.78 3.93
N LYS A 49 -12.24 -12.96 4.29
CA LYS A 49 -12.61 -13.76 5.47
C LYS A 49 -12.15 -15.21 5.28
N ALA A 50 -12.44 -15.82 4.13
CA ALA A 50 -12.00 -17.19 3.83
C ALA A 50 -10.46 -17.35 3.90
N ALA A 51 -9.72 -16.38 3.37
CA ALA A 51 -8.25 -16.38 3.45
C ALA A 51 -7.74 -16.24 4.90
N LEU A 52 -8.38 -15.39 5.72
CA LEU A 52 -8.07 -15.30 7.16
C LEU A 52 -8.41 -16.60 7.89
N ASP A 53 -9.55 -17.23 7.57
CA ASP A 53 -9.96 -18.50 8.18
C ASP A 53 -8.97 -19.63 7.83
N GLN A 54 -8.44 -19.64 6.61
CA GLN A 54 -7.38 -20.58 6.18
C GLN A 54 -6.10 -20.41 7.01
N LEU A 55 -5.61 -19.18 7.17
CA LEU A 55 -4.44 -18.89 8.02
C LEU A 55 -4.72 -19.21 9.48
N LEU A 56 -5.92 -18.90 9.97
CA LEU A 56 -6.29 -19.18 11.36
C LEU A 56 -6.29 -20.68 11.65
N LYS A 57 -6.73 -21.51 10.70
CA LYS A 57 -6.68 -22.98 10.83
C LYS A 57 -5.24 -23.46 11.03
N PHE A 58 -4.28 -22.88 10.32
CA PHE A 58 -2.87 -23.19 10.49
C PHE A 58 -2.35 -22.72 11.86
N VAL A 59 -2.62 -21.47 12.26
CA VAL A 59 -2.21 -20.95 13.58
C VAL A 59 -2.78 -21.78 14.73
N LYS A 60 -4.01 -22.28 14.58
CA LYS A 60 -4.66 -23.14 15.59
C LYS A 60 -3.99 -24.49 15.82
N THR A 61 -3.10 -24.93 14.93
CA THR A 61 -2.30 -26.14 15.16
C THR A 61 -1.28 -25.96 16.29
N VAL A 62 -0.86 -24.71 16.54
CA VAL A 62 0.09 -24.36 17.62
C VAL A 62 -0.61 -23.61 18.76
N ILE A 63 -1.58 -22.73 18.45
CA ILE A 63 -2.39 -22.00 19.43
C ILE A 63 -3.87 -22.31 19.22
N PRO A 64 -4.42 -23.35 19.86
CA PRO A 64 -5.83 -23.72 19.70
C PRO A 64 -6.82 -22.61 20.06
N THR A 65 -6.43 -21.71 20.97
CA THR A 65 -7.23 -20.56 21.43
C THR A 65 -7.15 -19.33 20.53
N ALA A 66 -6.30 -19.35 19.48
CA ALA A 66 -6.16 -18.21 18.59
C ALA A 66 -7.49 -17.89 17.89
N ASP A 67 -7.76 -16.60 17.74
CA ASP A 67 -8.92 -16.07 17.02
C ASP A 67 -8.48 -15.16 15.86
N ILE A 68 -9.46 -14.66 15.10
CA ILE A 68 -9.21 -13.74 13.98
C ILE A 68 -8.53 -12.46 14.47
N THR A 69 -8.80 -12.02 15.70
CA THR A 69 -8.18 -10.83 16.30
C THR A 69 -6.69 -11.03 16.47
N TYR A 70 -6.29 -12.14 17.07
CA TYR A 70 -4.89 -12.55 17.22
C TYR A 70 -4.18 -12.60 15.86
N LEU A 71 -4.79 -13.26 14.88
CA LEU A 71 -4.23 -13.38 13.54
C LEU A 71 -4.01 -12.01 12.87
N LYS A 72 -4.99 -11.10 12.97
CA LYS A 72 -4.86 -9.73 12.45
C LYS A 72 -3.73 -8.96 13.13
N ILE A 73 -3.58 -9.12 14.44
CA ILE A 73 -2.48 -8.51 15.19
C ILE A 73 -1.13 -9.08 14.72
N LEU A 74 -1.02 -10.39 14.56
CA LEU A 74 0.19 -11.05 14.07
C LEU A 74 0.60 -10.53 12.68
N ILE A 75 -0.34 -10.50 11.74
CA ILE A 75 -0.12 -9.94 10.39
C ILE A 75 0.30 -8.47 10.47
N GLY A 76 -0.39 -7.67 11.31
CA GLY A 76 -0.06 -6.26 11.51
C GLY A 76 1.36 -6.06 12.07
N SER A 77 1.77 -6.88 13.04
CA SER A 77 3.11 -6.86 13.62
C SER A 77 4.19 -7.24 12.60
N LEU A 78 3.93 -8.25 11.76
CA LEU A 78 4.84 -8.63 10.67
C LEU A 78 5.04 -7.50 9.67
N ARG A 79 3.94 -6.90 9.20
CA ARG A 79 3.98 -5.75 8.28
C ARG A 79 4.77 -4.59 8.89
N SER A 80 4.47 -4.23 10.14
CA SER A 80 5.13 -3.13 10.83
C SER A 80 6.63 -3.38 11.02
N THR A 81 7.01 -4.63 11.29
CA THR A 81 8.41 -5.03 11.45
C THR A 81 9.16 -4.99 10.14
N TYR A 82 8.59 -5.55 9.08
CA TYR A 82 9.16 -5.48 7.74
C TYR A 82 9.34 -4.03 7.25
N LEU A 83 8.32 -3.18 7.41
CA LEU A 83 8.38 -1.79 6.95
C LEU A 83 9.47 -0.98 7.67
N ARG A 84 9.61 -1.15 8.99
CA ARG A 84 10.70 -0.53 9.76
C ARG A 84 12.07 -1.01 9.29
N GLU A 85 12.22 -2.31 9.05
CA GLU A 85 13.48 -2.88 8.62
C GLU A 85 13.84 -2.44 7.19
N ARG A 86 12.86 -2.43 6.28
CA ARG A 86 13.01 -1.92 4.91
C ARG A 86 13.36 -0.44 4.90
N LYS A 87 12.80 0.37 5.79
CA LYS A 87 13.15 1.79 5.90
C LYS A 87 14.64 1.97 6.19
N LYS A 88 15.22 1.19 7.11
CA LYS A 88 16.67 1.26 7.40
C LYS A 88 17.52 0.90 6.18
N VAL A 89 17.12 -0.15 5.44
CA VAL A 89 17.77 -0.53 4.17
C VAL A 89 17.73 0.62 3.17
N GLN A 90 16.57 1.26 3.00
CA GLN A 90 16.40 2.39 2.08
C GLN A 90 17.17 3.64 2.51
N ASP A 91 17.17 3.96 3.80
CA ASP A 91 17.87 5.12 4.35
C ASP A 91 19.40 4.98 4.18
N CYS A 92 19.93 3.77 4.37
CA CYS A 92 21.32 3.41 4.06
C CYS A 92 21.65 3.54 2.57
N GLN A 93 20.77 3.07 1.67
CA GLN A 93 20.98 3.23 0.22
C GLN A 93 20.99 4.70 -0.21
N ARG A 94 20.15 5.55 0.39
CA ARG A 94 20.06 6.98 0.07
C ARG A 94 21.22 7.80 0.61
N SER A 95 21.80 7.43 1.74
CA SER A 95 22.91 8.19 2.35
C SER A 95 24.21 8.09 1.54
N GLY A 96 24.30 7.16 0.58
CA GLY A 96 25.42 7.05 -0.35
C GLY A 96 26.77 6.76 0.33
N ALA A 97 26.76 6.38 1.60
CA ALA A 97 27.95 5.97 2.32
C ALA A 97 28.44 4.65 1.72
N ALA A 98 29.41 4.73 0.80
CA ALA A 98 29.93 3.60 0.00
C ALA A 98 30.44 2.40 0.83
N HIS A 99 30.56 2.55 2.15
CA HIS A 99 31.12 1.56 3.06
C HIS A 99 30.10 1.03 4.09
N ASP A 100 28.87 1.52 4.11
CA ASP A 100 27.90 1.17 5.16
C ASP A 100 26.67 0.50 4.54
N ILE A 101 26.80 -0.77 4.14
CA ILE A 101 25.68 -1.59 3.64
C ILE A 101 24.91 -2.12 4.84
N TYR A 102 23.70 -1.59 5.07
CA TYR A 102 22.80 -2.10 6.10
C TYR A 102 22.30 -3.49 5.70
N VAL A 103 22.70 -4.50 6.48
CA VAL A 103 22.19 -5.87 6.36
C VAL A 103 20.97 -6.04 7.28
N PRO A 104 19.79 -6.41 6.74
CA PRO A 104 18.62 -6.71 7.55
C PRO A 104 18.91 -7.75 8.63
N ARG A 105 18.50 -7.49 9.87
CA ARG A 105 18.67 -8.43 10.99
C ARG A 105 17.52 -9.44 11.10
N LEU A 106 16.48 -9.24 10.31
CA LEU A 106 15.26 -10.03 10.30
C LEU A 106 15.48 -11.25 9.38
N TRP A 107 15.52 -12.46 9.95
CA TRP A 107 15.85 -13.66 9.16
C TRP A 107 14.85 -13.96 8.03
N TYR A 108 13.58 -13.60 8.21
CA TYR A 108 12.53 -13.74 7.18
C TYR A 108 12.34 -12.47 6.33
N TYR A 109 13.31 -11.55 6.32
CA TYR A 109 13.20 -10.29 5.58
C TYR A 109 12.84 -10.50 4.11
N ASP A 110 13.57 -11.38 3.42
CA ASP A 110 13.37 -11.65 2.00
C ASP A 110 12.02 -12.33 1.73
N ARG A 111 11.57 -13.20 2.63
CA ARG A 111 10.26 -13.85 2.54
C ARG A 111 9.10 -12.85 2.63
N LEU A 112 9.27 -11.75 3.38
CA LEU A 112 8.28 -10.67 3.47
C LEU A 112 8.41 -9.63 2.34
N HIS A 113 9.35 -9.80 1.40
CA HIS A 113 9.62 -8.79 0.39
C HIS A 113 8.44 -8.55 -0.56
N PHE A 114 7.50 -9.48 -0.69
CA PHE A 114 6.25 -9.27 -1.45
C PHE A 114 5.39 -8.12 -0.90
N LEU A 115 5.63 -7.70 0.34
CA LEU A 115 4.98 -6.52 0.93
C LEU A 115 5.56 -5.19 0.42
N ALA A 116 6.66 -5.23 -0.34
CA ALA A 116 7.20 -4.07 -1.00
C ALA A 116 6.18 -3.47 -1.99
N GLY A 117 6.21 -2.15 -2.19
CA GLY A 117 5.31 -1.44 -3.12
C GLY A 117 3.89 -1.16 -2.58
N GLN A 118 3.42 -1.91 -1.56
CA GLN A 118 2.08 -1.72 -1.00
C GLN A 118 1.86 -0.44 -0.20
N THR A 119 2.95 0.23 0.16
CA THR A 119 2.94 1.46 0.97
C THR A 119 3.50 2.66 0.22
N GLU A 120 3.84 2.53 -1.06
CA GLU A 120 4.23 3.71 -1.82
C GLU A 120 3.00 4.61 -1.98
N PRO A 121 3.10 5.90 -1.60
CA PRO A 121 2.10 6.87 -1.99
C PRO A 121 1.94 6.74 -3.49
N ARG A 122 0.70 6.54 -3.95
CA ARG A 122 0.39 6.56 -5.38
C ARG A 122 1.07 7.81 -5.93
N SER A 123 1.99 7.63 -6.90
CA SER A 123 2.43 8.77 -7.70
C SER A 123 1.14 9.40 -8.20
N SER A 124 0.85 10.61 -7.71
CA SER A 124 -0.24 11.41 -8.22
C SER A 124 0.06 11.56 -9.70
N LEU A 125 -0.61 10.77 -10.54
CA LEU A 125 -0.63 11.01 -11.97
C LEU A 125 -1.20 12.42 -12.07
N SER A 126 -0.33 13.40 -12.37
CA SER A 126 -0.75 14.76 -12.58
C SER A 126 -1.82 14.71 -13.65
N SER A 127 -3.06 15.00 -13.29
CA SER A 127 -4.17 15.18 -14.21
C SER A 127 -3.90 16.43 -15.03
N LEU A 128 -3.00 16.34 -16.00
CA LEU A 128 -2.96 17.26 -17.12
C LEU A 128 -3.45 16.49 -18.33
N PRO A 129 -4.67 16.78 -18.82
CA PRO A 129 -5.07 16.27 -20.11
C PRO A 129 -4.13 16.88 -21.15
N SER A 130 -3.38 16.04 -21.87
CA SER A 130 -2.77 16.41 -23.14
C SER A 130 -3.91 16.74 -24.10
N MET A 131 -4.40 17.99 -24.06
CA MET A 131 -5.42 18.48 -24.98
C MET A 131 -4.79 18.74 -26.33
N LEU A 132 -4.86 17.69 -27.15
CA LEU A 132 -5.16 17.68 -28.58
C LEU A 132 -4.18 18.29 -29.61
N PRO A 133 -4.18 17.71 -30.83
CA PRO A 133 -3.25 18.03 -31.90
C PRO A 133 -3.68 19.31 -32.62
N SER A 134 -2.72 20.21 -32.89
CA SER A 134 -2.96 21.32 -33.79
C SER A 134 -3.02 20.82 -35.25
N PRO A 135 -4.00 21.27 -36.06
CA PRO A 135 -4.19 20.85 -37.45
C PRO A 135 -3.12 21.45 -38.39
N PRO A 136 -2.80 20.81 -39.53
CA PRO A 136 -1.94 21.38 -40.56
C PRO A 136 -2.80 22.15 -41.56
N ALA A 137 -2.67 23.49 -41.61
CA ALA A 137 -3.14 24.30 -42.74
C ALA A 137 -2.46 25.68 -42.62
N GLU A 138 -1.39 25.90 -43.36
CA GLU A 138 -1.42 26.61 -44.65
C GLU A 138 -1.68 28.12 -44.46
N ALA A 139 -0.59 28.89 -44.42
CA ALA A 139 -0.61 30.34 -44.49
C ALA A 139 -0.22 30.75 -45.92
N SER A 140 -1.20 31.23 -46.69
CA SER A 140 -0.96 32.12 -47.82
C SER A 140 -2.03 33.20 -47.84
N ASP A 141 -1.52 34.43 -47.75
CA ASP A 141 -2.08 35.69 -48.27
C ASP A 141 -3.13 36.52 -47.50
N ALA A 142 -2.75 37.80 -47.39
CA ALA A 142 -3.54 39.04 -47.31
C ALA A 142 -4.41 39.38 -46.06
N GLN A 143 -3.91 40.36 -45.31
CA GLN A 143 -4.66 41.39 -44.56
C GLN A 143 -5.48 42.29 -45.54
N PRO A 144 -6.44 43.17 -45.11
CA PRO A 144 -6.61 43.78 -43.78
C PRO A 144 -8.05 44.00 -43.26
N TRP A 145 -8.08 44.28 -41.96
CA TRP A 145 -9.10 44.88 -41.07
C TRP A 145 -10.17 45.84 -41.66
N PRO A 146 -11.40 45.82 -41.11
CA PRO A 146 -11.99 47.05 -40.53
C PRO A 146 -12.58 46.76 -39.13
N SER A 147 -12.29 47.51 -38.06
CA SER A 147 -12.58 48.90 -37.69
C SER A 147 -13.97 49.08 -37.06
N ARG A 148 -13.94 49.07 -35.70
CA ARG A 148 -14.40 50.17 -34.80
C ARG A 148 -15.84 50.17 -34.23
N GLN A 149 -15.87 50.53 -32.93
CA GLN A 149 -16.91 51.12 -32.05
C GLN A 149 -17.74 50.12 -31.21
N GLN A 150 -17.59 50.02 -29.88
CA GLN A 150 -17.85 50.95 -28.75
C GLN A 150 -19.31 51.40 -28.61
N HIS A 151 -19.99 50.95 -27.53
CA HIS A 151 -20.97 51.70 -26.69
C HIS A 151 -21.49 50.73 -25.58
N VAL A 152 -21.10 50.82 -24.29
CA VAL A 152 -21.53 51.71 -23.18
C VAL A 152 -22.84 51.28 -22.47
N GLU A 153 -22.71 51.15 -21.13
CA GLU A 153 -23.68 51.27 -20.02
C GLU A 153 -24.58 50.12 -19.52
N GLU A 154 -24.38 49.81 -18.22
CA GLU A 154 -25.32 49.35 -17.16
C GLU A 154 -26.54 50.32 -17.03
N PRO A 155 -27.49 50.21 -16.07
CA PRO A 155 -27.90 49.13 -15.15
C PRO A 155 -29.44 48.94 -15.09
N SER A 156 -29.94 47.97 -14.31
CA SER A 156 -30.84 48.31 -13.18
C SER A 156 -31.21 47.09 -12.35
N LEU A 157 -31.05 47.30 -11.05
CA LEU A 157 -31.46 46.51 -9.90
C LEU A 157 -33.00 46.38 -9.84
N SER A 158 -33.52 45.19 -9.58
CA SER A 158 -34.84 45.03 -8.95
C SER A 158 -34.76 43.91 -7.92
N GLN A 159 -34.89 44.32 -6.68
CA GLN A 159 -35.07 43.46 -5.52
C GLN A 159 -36.50 43.70 -5.00
N VAL A 160 -37.08 42.63 -4.46
CA VAL A 160 -38.39 42.47 -3.79
C VAL A 160 -38.75 43.61 -2.85
#